data_AF-A0A8J6QFK4-F1
#
_entry.id   AF-A0A8J6QFK4-F1
#
_cell.length_a   1.000
_cell.length_b   1.000
_cell.length_c   1.000
_cell.angle_alpha   90.00
_cell.angle_beta   90.00
_cell.angle_gamma   90.00
#
_symmetry.space_group_name_H-M   'P 1'
#
loop_
_entity.id
_entity.type
_entity.pdbx_description
1 polymer ?
#
loop_
_entity_poly.entity_id
_entity_poly.type
_entity_poly.pdbx_seq_one_letter_code
_entity_poly.pdbx_strand_id
1 'polypeptide(L)'
;MAWYLVFWRNRSTATVVPAASASQARSRAQRQQKRGYGAIVAARRANPQDSQLIRRGVWVRRRRDGSSPQFGSARSKARARRQRSAYRHWL
;
A
#
# COMPACT_ATOMS: atom_id res chain seq x y z
N MET A 1 18.00 -1.72 4.01
CA MET A 1 16.89 -0.78 4.37
C MET A 1 15.58 -1.28 3.78
N ALA A 2 14.49 -1.24 4.54
CA ALA A 2 13.16 -1.65 4.09
C ALA A 2 12.24 -0.43 3.89
N TRP A 3 11.22 -0.58 3.06
CA TRP A 3 10.16 0.42 2.91
C TRP A 3 9.04 0.13 3.90
N TYR A 4 8.49 1.19 4.49
CA TYR A 4 7.34 1.13 5.37
C TYR A 4 6.22 2.01 4.84
N LEU A 5 4.99 1.54 5.02
CA LEU A 5 3.75 2.22 4.72
C LEU A 5 3.13 2.67 6.05
N VAL A 6 3.07 3.98 6.25
CA VAL A 6 2.50 4.58 7.46
C VAL A 6 1.13 5.15 7.15
N PHE A 7 0.13 4.71 7.90
CA PHE A 7 -1.27 5.06 7.73
C PHE A 7 -1.70 6.08 8.77
N TRP A 8 -2.45 7.07 8.30
CA TRP A 8 -2.99 8.13 9.12
C TRP A 8 -4.50 7.96 9.33
N ARG A 9 -5.03 8.57 10.39
CA ARG A 9 -6.45 8.47 10.72
C ARG A 9 -7.34 9.09 9.63
N ASN A 10 -6.97 10.29 9.18
CA ASN A 10 -7.78 11.10 8.26
C ASN A 10 -7.28 11.06 6.81
N ARG A 11 -6.40 10.10 6.49
CA ARG A 11 -5.83 9.92 5.15
C ARG A 11 -6.05 8.51 4.68
N SER A 12 -6.56 8.37 3.47
CA SER A 12 -6.80 7.09 2.79
C SER A 12 -5.53 6.50 2.16
N THR A 13 -4.51 7.33 1.94
CA THR A 13 -3.21 6.93 1.38
C THR A 13 -2.11 6.86 2.43
N ALA A 14 -1.26 5.84 2.31
CA ALA A 14 -0.10 5.69 3.17
C ALA A 14 1.02 6.67 2.81
N THR A 15 1.82 7.08 3.79
CA THR A 15 3.11 7.71 3.56
C THR A 15 4.17 6.62 3.47
N VAL A 16 4.96 6.64 2.39
CA VAL A 16 6.05 5.69 2.18
C VAL A 16 7.32 6.27 2.78
N VAL A 17 7.95 5.54 3.70
CA VAL A 17 9.21 5.95 4.33
C VAL A 17 10.22 4.80 4.33
N PRO A 18 11.50 5.05 4.00
CA PRO A 18 12.56 4.09 4.23
C PRO A 18 12.89 4.06 5.72
N ALA A 19 12.92 2.87 6.33
CA ALA A 19 13.26 2.69 7.74
C ALA A 19 13.80 1.28 8.01
N ALA A 20 14.52 1.12 9.12
CA ALA A 20 14.95 -0.17 9.64
C ALA A 20 13.83 -0.85 10.46
N SER A 21 13.07 -0.07 11.23
CA SER A 21 12.03 -0.55 12.13
C SER A 21 10.71 0.22 11.98
N ALA A 22 9.62 -0.35 12.50
CA ALA A 22 8.32 0.32 12.54
C ALA A 22 8.33 1.56 13.44
N SER A 23 9.10 1.58 14.53
CA SER A 23 9.26 2.78 15.39
C SER A 23 9.94 3.91 14.62
N GLN A 24 11.04 3.61 13.93
CA GLN A 24 11.74 4.60 13.10
C GLN A 24 10.86 5.09 11.95
N ALA A 25 10.06 4.21 11.34
CA ALA A 25 9.09 4.59 10.32
C ALA A 25 8.05 5.59 10.85
N ARG A 26 7.52 5.35 12.06
CA ARG A 26 6.58 6.28 12.71
C ARG A 26 7.21 7.64 12.95
N SER A 27 8.41 7.69 13.55
CA SER A 27 9.11 8.96 13.81
C SER A 27 9.40 9.74 12.53
N ARG A 28 9.85 9.06 11.46
CA ARG A 28 10.09 9.70 10.16
C ARG A 28 8.79 10.21 9.53
N ALA A 29 7.72 9.43 9.61
CA ALA A 29 6.42 9.84 9.09
C ALA A 29 5.81 11.00 9.88
N GLN A 30 5.98 11.05 11.21
CA GLN A 30 5.57 12.19 12.06
C GLN A 30 6.23 13.49 11.60
N ARG A 31 7.53 13.46 11.26
CA ARG A 31 8.22 14.64 10.71
C ARG A 31 7.66 15.11 9.36
N GLN A 32 7.00 14.22 8.62
CA GLN A 32 6.34 14.53 7.34
C GLN A 32 4.83 14.76 7.49
N GLN A 33 4.31 14.81 8.72
CA GLN A 33 2.90 15.01 8.97
C GLN A 33 2.48 16.39 8.49
N LYS A 34 1.43 16.45 7.66
CA LYS A 34 0.79 17.70 7.28
C LYS A 34 -0.45 17.93 8.14
N ARG A 35 -0.85 19.21 8.25
CA ARG A 35 -2.10 19.60 8.91
C ARG A 35 -3.27 18.79 8.34
N GLY A 36 -4.08 18.23 9.22
CA GLY A 36 -5.26 17.44 8.85
C GLY A 36 -5.03 15.94 8.66
N TYR A 37 -3.79 15.42 8.68
CA TYR A 37 -3.55 13.97 8.55
C TYR A 37 -4.10 13.16 9.74
N GLY A 38 -4.19 13.78 10.92
CA GLY A 38 -4.56 13.10 12.17
C GLY A 38 -3.44 12.21 12.71
N ALA A 39 -3.75 11.34 13.66
CA ALA A 39 -2.77 10.46 14.29
C ALA A 39 -2.33 9.29 13.37
N ILE A 40 -1.11 8.76 13.61
CA ILE A 40 -0.67 7.49 13.00
C ILE A 40 -1.47 6.35 13.62
N VAL A 41 -2.11 5.55 12.77
CA VAL A 41 -2.91 4.39 13.18
C VAL A 41 -2.20 3.07 12.91
N ALA A 42 -1.32 3.01 11.90
CA ALA A 42 -0.55 1.81 11.62
C ALA A 42 0.76 2.15 10.90
N ALA A 43 1.80 1.36 11.16
CA ALA A 43 3.02 1.34 10.37
C ALA A 43 3.30 -0.11 9.98
N ARG A 44 3.29 -0.40 8.68
CA ARG A 44 3.48 -1.75 8.16
C ARG A 44 4.68 -1.78 7.22
N ARG A 45 5.47 -2.84 7.29
CA ARG A 45 6.53 -3.08 6.31
C ARG A 45 5.89 -3.32 4.94
N ALA A 46 6.42 -2.69 3.90
CA ALA A 46 6.01 -2.95 2.54
C ALA A 46 6.35 -4.40 2.18
N ASN A 47 5.44 -5.07 1.48
CA ASN A 47 5.72 -6.40 0.97
C ASN A 47 6.74 -6.32 -0.20
N PRO A 48 7.29 -7.45 -0.67
CA PRO A 48 8.28 -7.44 -1.73
C PRO A 48 7.78 -6.77 -3.03
N GLN A 49 6.51 -6.97 -3.40
CA GLN A 49 5.94 -6.39 -4.63
C GLN A 49 5.83 -4.86 -4.54
N ASP A 50 5.33 -4.34 -3.42
CA ASP A 50 5.25 -2.90 -3.17
C ASP A 50 6.66 -2.29 -3.13
N SER A 51 7.61 -2.98 -2.50
CA SER A 51 9.00 -2.52 -2.43
C SER A 51 9.64 -2.38 -3.81
N GLN A 52 9.33 -3.29 -4.75
CA GLN A 52 9.78 -3.19 -6.13
C GLN A 52 9.14 -2.01 -6.86
N LEU A 53 7.84 -1.77 -6.66
CA LEU A 53 7.16 -0.60 -7.23
C LEU A 53 7.73 0.71 -6.71
N ILE A 54 7.93 0.82 -5.39
CA ILE A 54 8.51 2.00 -4.76
C ILE A 54 9.90 2.29 -5.32
N ARG A 55 10.74 1.26 -5.49
CA ARG A 55 12.06 1.40 -6.12
C ARG A 55 12.00 1.93 -7.55
N ARG A 56 10.94 1.63 -8.30
CA ARG A 56 10.70 2.13 -9.65
C ARG A 56 10.06 3.54 -9.67
N GLY A 57 9.88 4.18 -8.52
CA GLY A 57 9.18 5.48 -8.42
C GLY A 57 7.67 5.39 -8.59
N VAL A 58 7.10 4.17 -8.62
CA VAL A 58 5.67 3.97 -8.80
C VAL A 58 4.95 4.20 -7.48
N TRP A 59 3.90 5.03 -7.51
CA TRP A 59 3.02 5.25 -6.38
C TRP A 59 2.32 3.96 -5.98
N VAL A 60 2.44 3.53 -4.73
CA VAL A 60 1.74 2.35 -4.21
C VAL A 60 0.44 2.77 -3.53
N ARG A 61 -0.69 2.29 -4.05
CA ARG A 61 -2.00 2.47 -3.40
C ARG A 61 -2.31 1.22 -2.57
N ARG A 62 -2.14 1.32 -1.25
CA ARG A 62 -2.55 0.29 -0.29
C ARG A 62 -3.46 0.90 0.76
N ARG A 63 -4.52 0.16 1.12
CA ARG A 63 -5.47 0.52 2.17
C ARG A 63 -4.99 0.03 3.54
N ARG A 64 -5.60 0.56 4.61
CA ARG A 64 -5.25 0.26 6.01
C ARG A 64 -5.41 -1.21 6.37
N ASP A 65 -6.42 -1.86 5.82
CA ASP A 65 -6.68 -3.30 5.94
C ASP A 65 -5.59 -4.16 5.27
N GLY A 66 -4.73 -3.56 4.45
CA GLY A 66 -3.68 -4.23 3.69
C GLY A 66 -4.10 -4.62 2.27
N SER A 67 -5.35 -4.34 1.88
CA SER A 67 -5.82 -4.53 0.51
C SER A 67 -5.17 -3.51 -0.42
N SER A 68 -4.71 -3.96 -1.59
CA SER A 68 -4.15 -3.08 -2.61
C SER A 68 -5.13 -2.96 -3.78
N PRO A 69 -5.76 -1.79 -3.99
CA PRO A 69 -6.55 -1.54 -5.20
C PRO A 69 -5.74 -1.67 -6.50
N GLN A 70 -4.41 -1.48 -6.45
CA GLN A 70 -3.53 -1.62 -7.62
C GLN A 70 -3.35 -3.08 -8.06
N PHE A 71 -3.34 -4.00 -7.11
CA PHE A 71 -3.09 -5.40 -7.42
C PHE A 71 -4.34 -6.25 -7.35
N GLY A 72 -5.45 -5.74 -6.80
CA GLY A 72 -6.54 -6.59 -6.33
C GLY A 72 -6.05 -7.58 -5.26
N SER A 73 -6.94 -8.20 -4.50
CA SER A 73 -6.53 -9.42 -3.80
C SER A 73 -6.15 -10.49 -4.85
N ALA A 74 -5.29 -11.46 -4.53
CA ALA A 74 -5.02 -12.59 -5.44
C ALA A 74 -6.33 -13.27 -5.90
N ARG A 75 -7.30 -13.35 -4.98
CA ARG A 75 -8.66 -13.82 -5.23
C ARG A 75 -9.43 -12.93 -6.21
N SER A 76 -9.32 -11.62 -6.10
CA SER A 76 -9.92 -10.64 -7.03
C SER A 76 -9.30 -10.77 -8.43
N LYS A 77 -7.98 -10.93 -8.53
CA LYS A 77 -7.29 -11.19 -9.81
C LYS A 77 -7.72 -12.50 -10.44
N ALA A 78 -7.81 -13.58 -9.65
CA ALA A 78 -8.28 -14.88 -10.12
C ALA A 78 -9.74 -14.80 -10.60
N ARG A 79 -10.61 -14.11 -9.87
CA ARG A 79 -12.01 -13.87 -10.27
C ARG A 79 -12.11 -13.06 -11.56
N ALA A 80 -11.36 -11.98 -11.69
CA ALA A 80 -11.32 -11.17 -12.90
C ALA A 80 -10.80 -11.96 -14.12
N ARG A 81 -9.80 -12.83 -13.94
CA ARG A 81 -9.34 -13.76 -15.00
C ARG A 81 -10.43 -14.74 -15.40
N ARG A 82 -11.09 -15.40 -14.43
CA ARG A 82 -12.20 -16.33 -14.70
C ARG A 82 -13.34 -15.66 -15.45
N GLN A 83 -13.72 -14.44 -15.04
CA GLN A 83 -14.74 -13.66 -15.75
C GLN A 83 -14.30 -13.40 -17.21
N ARG A 84 -13.06 -12.92 -17.45
CA ARG A 84 -12.56 -12.71 -18.82
C ARG A 84 -12.56 -13.98 -19.66
N SER A 85 -12.15 -15.13 -19.13
CA SER A 85 -12.21 -16.41 -19.84
C SER A 85 -13.65 -16.81 -20.16
N ALA A 86 -14.57 -16.59 -19.24
CA ALA A 86 -15.99 -16.84 -19.45
C ALA A 86 -16.61 -15.88 -20.49
N TYR A 87 -16.10 -14.67 -20.70
CA TYR A 87 -16.56 -13.83 -21.82
C TYR A 87 -15.89 -14.16 -23.16
N ARG A 88 -14.76 -14.88 -23.14
CA ARG A 88 -13.98 -15.20 -24.33
C ARG A 88 -14.60 -16.28 -25.22
N HIS A 89 -15.59 -17.02 -24.74
CA HIS A 89 -16.36 -17.98 -25.56
C HIS A 89 -17.59 -17.34 -26.23
N TRP A 90 -17.87 -16.07 -25.92
CA TRP A 90 -18.95 -15.26 -26.51
C TRP A 90 -18.44 -14.26 -27.56
N LEU A 91 -17.12 -14.23 -27.79
CA LEU A 91 -16.44 -13.47 -28.86
C LEU A 91 -15.83 -14.47 -29.83
#